data_AF-A0A971BY72-F1
#
_entry.id   AF-A0A971BY72-F1
#
_cell.length_a   1.000
_cell.length_b   1.000
_cell.length_c   1.000
_cell.angle_alpha   90.00
_cell.angle_beta   90.00
_cell.angle_gamma   90.00
#
_symmetry.space_group_name_H-M   'P 1'
#
loop_
_entity.id
_entity.type
_entity.pdbx_description
1 polymer ?
#
loop_
_entity_poly.entity_id
_entity_poly.type
_entity_poly.pdbx_seq_one_letter_code
_entity_poly.pdbx_strand_id
1 'polypeptide(L)'
;MVSGAKTRFSWHIHASYAGDRELMAVEVRPQIGGVMNWRFAVPTATTLTAWGLMQTGSGRVKPPKRALVESKKAVLGNREVLLYGAADRLSEGMAACVVFRKEAMPPFVAFGVEEVTDHPGACTMERITFVLPGEEMRPAEEGT
;
A
#
# COMPACT_ATOMS: atom_id res chain seq x y z
N MET A 1 -3.93 28.14 0.09
CA MET A 1 -4.78 27.23 0.88
C MET A 1 -4.51 25.82 0.38
N VAL A 2 -3.59 25.09 1.03
CA VAL A 2 -3.31 23.69 0.68
C VAL A 2 -4.46 22.87 1.25
N SER A 3 -5.40 22.46 0.40
CA SER A 3 -6.44 21.51 0.79
C SER A 3 -5.75 20.18 1.07
N GLY A 4 -5.46 19.91 2.35
CA GLY A 4 -4.97 18.61 2.77
C GLY A 4 -6.05 17.59 2.48
N ALA A 5 -5.95 16.88 1.35
CA ALA A 5 -6.87 15.81 1.02
C ALA A 5 -6.84 14.80 2.17
N LYS A 6 -7.98 14.63 2.86
CA LYS A 6 -8.13 13.58 3.88
C LYS A 6 -7.95 12.24 3.17
N THR A 7 -6.93 11.49 3.57
CA THR A 7 -6.71 10.09 3.13
C THR A 7 -7.98 9.27 3.38
N ARG A 8 -8.40 8.46 2.40
CA ARG A 8 -9.57 7.59 2.54
C ARG A 8 -9.26 6.33 3.33
N PHE A 9 -7.97 6.10 3.60
CA PHE A 9 -7.46 4.89 4.22
C PHE A 9 -6.71 5.20 5.52
N SER A 10 -6.74 4.25 6.44
CA SER A 10 -5.85 4.16 7.58
C SER A 10 -4.66 3.29 7.19
N TRP A 11 -3.47 3.84 7.34
CA TRP A 11 -2.20 3.20 7.03
C TRP A 11 -1.48 2.85 8.32
N HIS A 12 -1.04 1.61 8.45
CA HIS A 12 -0.23 1.16 9.57
C HIS A 12 1.02 0.48 9.04
N ILE A 13 2.19 0.98 9.48
CA ILE A 13 3.49 0.40 9.13
C ILE A 13 3.97 -0.41 10.33
N HIS A 14 4.12 -1.72 10.12
CA HIS A 14 4.66 -2.61 11.11
C HIS A 14 6.16 -2.73 10.87
N ALA A 15 6.96 -2.06 11.71
CA ALA A 15 8.42 -2.12 11.65
C ALA A 15 8.99 -3.49 12.06
N SER A 16 8.16 -4.40 12.55
CA SER A 16 8.48 -5.83 12.74
C SER A 16 7.19 -6.59 12.49
N TYR A 17 7.24 -7.66 11.71
CA TYR A 17 6.05 -8.39 11.30
C TYR A 17 6.10 -9.84 11.76
N ALA A 18 5.01 -10.32 12.37
CA ALA A 18 4.90 -11.68 12.90
C ALA A 18 6.02 -12.10 13.87
N GLY A 19 6.63 -11.13 14.57
CA GLY A 19 7.76 -11.36 15.48
C GLY A 19 9.13 -11.33 14.81
N ASP A 20 9.20 -11.23 13.48
CA ASP A 20 10.43 -11.07 12.72
C ASP A 20 10.79 -9.58 12.58
N ARG A 21 12.00 -9.23 13.03
CA ARG A 21 12.53 -7.85 12.98
C ARG A 21 13.04 -7.46 11.60
N GLU A 22 13.30 -8.40 10.72
CA GLU A 22 13.78 -8.14 9.35
C GLU A 22 12.63 -7.96 8.36
N LEU A 23 11.42 -8.33 8.76
CA LEU A 23 10.21 -8.13 7.98
C LEU A 23 9.52 -6.82 8.38
N MET A 24 9.10 -6.08 7.36
CA MET A 24 8.21 -4.93 7.48
C MET A 24 6.90 -5.25 6.78
N ALA A 25 5.80 -4.71 7.30
CA ALA A 25 4.51 -4.79 6.62
C ALA A 25 3.83 -3.43 6.53
N VAL A 26 3.11 -3.22 5.43
CA VAL A 26 2.21 -2.08 5.25
C VAL A 26 0.78 -2.62 5.24
N GLU A 27 0.03 -2.26 6.27
CA GLU A 27 -1.38 -2.59 6.45
C GLU A 27 -2.23 -1.39 6.07
N VAL A 28 -3.24 -1.60 5.22
CA VAL A 28 -4.14 -0.56 4.73
C VAL A 28 -5.59 -1.01 4.87
N ARG A 29 -6.42 -0.15 5.46
CA ARG A 29 -7.87 -0.37 5.63
C ARG A 29 -8.65 0.91 5.37
N PRO A 30 -9.94 0.84 4.96
CA PRO A 30 -10.76 2.05 4.83
C PRO A 30 -10.94 2.73 6.19
N GLN A 31 -10.96 4.07 6.20
CA GLN A 31 -11.31 4.84 7.41
C GLN A 31 -12.80 4.76 7.73
N ILE A 32 -13.65 4.64 6.70
CA ILE A 32 -15.10 4.63 6.82
C ILE A 32 -15.66 3.54 5.91
N GLY A 33 -16.58 2.74 6.45
CA GLY A 33 -17.33 1.76 5.68
C GLY A 33 -16.49 0.57 5.20
N GLY A 34 -16.73 0.12 3.97
CA GLY A 34 -15.97 -0.97 3.38
C GLY A 34 -15.75 -0.75 1.89
N VAL A 35 -14.61 -1.21 1.40
CA VAL A 35 -14.20 -1.08 -0.01
C VAL A 35 -13.92 -2.44 -0.62
N MET A 36 -14.08 -2.54 -1.94
CA MET A 36 -13.74 -3.72 -2.73
C MET A 36 -12.84 -3.29 -3.89
N ASN A 37 -12.31 -4.25 -4.65
CA ASN A 37 -11.47 -4.02 -5.83
C ASN A 37 -10.21 -3.20 -5.51
N TRP A 38 -9.58 -3.50 -4.37
CA TRP A 38 -8.40 -2.80 -3.92
C TRP A 38 -7.14 -3.29 -4.63
N ARG A 39 -6.14 -2.42 -4.73
CA ARG A 39 -4.85 -2.65 -5.36
C ARG A 39 -3.75 -2.00 -4.53
N PHE A 40 -2.71 -2.76 -4.21
CA PHE A 40 -1.37 -2.22 -3.99
C PHE A 40 -0.65 -2.05 -5.31
N ALA A 41 0.11 -0.97 -5.43
CA ALA A 41 1.13 -0.80 -6.44
C ALA A 41 2.49 -0.68 -5.75
N VAL A 42 3.40 -1.56 -6.16
CA VAL A 42 4.75 -1.67 -5.58
C VAL A 42 5.77 -1.58 -6.72
N PRO A 43 6.88 -0.85 -6.59
CA PRO A 43 7.92 -0.80 -7.62
C PRO A 43 8.34 -2.19 -8.12
N THR A 44 8.61 -2.32 -9.42
CA THR A 44 8.97 -3.61 -10.05
C THR A 44 10.24 -4.26 -9.49
N ALA A 45 11.14 -3.46 -8.92
CA ALA A 45 12.36 -3.94 -8.28
C ALA A 45 12.13 -4.52 -6.87
N THR A 46 10.93 -4.41 -6.31
CA THR A 46 10.62 -4.86 -4.96
C THR A 46 10.12 -6.29 -4.94
N THR A 47 10.77 -7.12 -4.13
CA THR A 47 10.34 -8.49 -3.85
C THR A 47 9.46 -8.51 -2.60
N LEU A 48 8.19 -8.91 -2.78
CA LEU A 48 7.29 -9.14 -1.64
C LEU A 48 7.56 -10.52 -1.03
N THR A 49 7.57 -10.58 0.30
CA THR A 49 7.59 -11.84 1.06
C THR A 49 6.19 -12.44 1.13
N ALA A 50 5.17 -11.59 1.26
CA ALA A 50 3.76 -11.98 1.28
C ALA A 50 2.86 -10.79 0.96
N TRP A 51 1.64 -11.06 0.50
CA TRP A 51 0.59 -10.04 0.36
C TRP A 51 -0.79 -10.67 0.46
N GLY A 52 -1.80 -9.87 0.78
CA GLY A 52 -3.18 -10.35 0.82
C GLY A 52 -4.03 -9.65 1.88
N LEU A 53 -4.92 -10.42 2.50
CA LEU A 53 -5.84 -9.94 3.53
C LEU A 53 -5.33 -10.34 4.91
N MET A 54 -5.62 -9.51 5.90
CA MET A 54 -5.46 -9.89 7.31
C MET A 54 -6.59 -9.32 8.15
N GLN A 55 -6.90 -10.01 9.24
CA GLN A 55 -7.63 -9.35 10.32
C GLN A 55 -6.71 -8.28 10.90
N THR A 56 -7.23 -7.06 11.07
CA THR A 56 -6.48 -5.90 11.55
C THR A 56 -5.65 -6.26 12.78
N GLY A 57 -4.34 -5.98 12.75
CA GLY A 57 -3.42 -6.24 13.86
C GLY A 57 -3.08 -7.72 14.15
N SER A 58 -3.62 -8.69 13.40
CA SER A 58 -3.37 -10.12 13.66
C SER A 58 -1.95 -10.61 13.32
N GLY A 59 -1.20 -9.84 12.53
CA GLY A 59 0.12 -10.24 12.04
C GLY A 59 0.14 -11.49 11.15
N ARG A 60 -1.01 -11.86 10.55
CA ARG A 60 -1.11 -13.02 9.64
C ARG A 60 -1.83 -12.67 8.35
N VAL A 61 -1.06 -12.58 7.27
CA VAL A 61 -1.59 -12.44 5.91
C VAL A 61 -2.17 -13.78 5.44
N LYS A 62 -3.30 -13.71 4.75
CA LYS A 62 -3.95 -14.80 4.04
C LYS A 62 -4.17 -14.41 2.58
N PRO A 63 -4.13 -15.36 1.64
CA PRO A 63 -4.41 -15.07 0.25
C PRO A 63 -5.85 -14.55 0.08
N PRO A 64 -6.07 -13.58 -0.81
CA PRO A 64 -7.43 -13.16 -1.18
C PRO A 64 -8.20 -14.29 -1.86
N LYS A 65 -9.53 -14.15 -1.94
CA LYS A 65 -10.43 -15.19 -2.49
C LYS A 65 -11.13 -14.77 -3.77
N ARG A 66 -11.15 -13.48 -4.12
CA ARG A 66 -11.95 -12.95 -5.24
C ARG A 66 -11.11 -12.07 -6.17
N ALA A 67 -11.23 -12.32 -7.47
CA ALA A 67 -10.63 -11.51 -8.55
C ALA A 67 -9.18 -11.10 -8.24
N LEU A 68 -8.33 -12.11 -8.02
CA LEU A 68 -6.93 -11.95 -7.68
C LEU A 68 -6.21 -11.20 -8.81
N VAL A 69 -5.45 -10.18 -8.44
CA VAL A 69 -4.49 -9.50 -9.31
C VAL A 69 -3.13 -9.69 -8.66
N GLU A 70 -2.22 -10.35 -9.34
CA GLU A 70 -0.88 -10.63 -8.83
C GLU A 70 0.16 -10.30 -9.89
N SER A 71 1.17 -9.52 -9.48
CA SER A 71 2.32 -9.15 -10.31
C SER A 71 1.95 -8.60 -11.69
N LYS A 72 0.78 -7.96 -11.83
CA LYS A 72 0.37 -7.32 -13.08
C LYS A 72 1.16 -6.04 -13.25
N LYS A 73 1.93 -5.93 -14.34
CA LYS A 73 2.69 -4.72 -14.66
C LYS A 73 1.76 -3.54 -14.94
N ALA A 74 2.11 -2.39 -14.41
CA ALA A 74 1.43 -1.12 -14.65
C ALA A 74 2.42 0.06 -14.51
N VAL A 75 1.95 1.26 -14.81
CA VAL A 75 2.70 2.50 -14.62
C VAL A 75 1.93 3.39 -13.65
N LEU A 76 2.60 3.88 -12.61
CA LEU A 76 2.07 4.86 -11.68
C LEU A 76 2.87 6.16 -11.81
N GLY A 77 2.26 7.17 -12.44
CA GLY A 77 2.95 8.39 -12.85
C GLY A 77 4.02 8.08 -13.91
N ASN A 78 5.30 8.12 -13.52
CA ASN A 78 6.45 7.77 -14.38
C ASN A 78 7.24 6.56 -13.84
N ARG A 79 6.68 5.78 -12.91
CA ARG A 79 7.34 4.62 -12.30
C ARG A 79 6.65 3.33 -12.73
N GLU A 80 7.45 2.33 -13.12
CA GLU A 80 6.94 0.97 -13.30
C GLU A 80 6.62 0.33 -11.96
N VAL A 81 5.45 -0.30 -11.89
CA VAL A 81 4.97 -0.98 -10.68
C VAL A 81 4.36 -2.34 -11.02
N LEU A 82 4.32 -3.21 -10.02
CA LEU A 82 3.54 -4.43 -10.00
C LEU A 82 2.29 -4.21 -9.13
N LEU A 83 1.15 -4.62 -9.66
CA LEU A 83 -0.14 -4.56 -8.96
C LEU A 83 -0.41 -5.87 -8.22
N TYR A 84 -0.83 -5.73 -6.97
CA TYR A 84 -1.27 -6.82 -6.10
C TYR A 84 -2.63 -6.45 -5.51
N GLY A 85 -3.66 -7.25 -5.67
CA GLY A 85 -5.00 -6.85 -5.24
C GLY A 85 -6.07 -7.90 -5.39
N ALA A 86 -7.26 -7.55 -4.94
CA ALA A 86 -8.41 -8.44 -4.98
C ALA A 86 -9.74 -7.67 -4.93
N ALA A 87 -10.84 -8.37 -5.19
CA ALA A 87 -12.21 -7.90 -4.99
C ALA A 87 -12.76 -8.20 -3.59
N ASP A 88 -11.98 -8.85 -2.72
CA ASP A 88 -12.37 -9.09 -1.33
C ASP A 88 -12.64 -7.77 -0.59
N ARG A 89 -13.67 -7.78 0.27
CA ARG A 89 -14.08 -6.60 1.02
C ARG A 89 -13.09 -6.29 2.15
N LEU A 90 -12.62 -5.05 2.18
CA LEU A 90 -11.94 -4.46 3.32
C LEU A 90 -12.95 -3.71 4.20
N SER A 91 -12.63 -3.60 5.48
CA SER A 91 -13.42 -2.90 6.50
C SER A 91 -12.51 -2.48 7.66
N GLU A 92 -13.07 -1.90 8.71
CA GLU A 92 -12.30 -1.56 9.91
C GLU A 92 -11.58 -2.77 10.54
N GLY A 93 -12.18 -3.96 10.45
CA GLY A 93 -11.63 -5.22 10.98
C GLY A 93 -10.85 -6.08 9.97
N MET A 94 -10.87 -5.70 8.68
CA MET A 94 -10.21 -6.45 7.60
C MET A 94 -9.38 -5.52 6.74
N ALA A 95 -8.07 -5.75 6.75
CA ALA A 95 -7.10 -4.91 6.07
C ALA A 95 -6.42 -5.66 4.90
N ALA A 96 -5.96 -4.90 3.92
CA ALA A 96 -5.00 -5.37 2.94
C ALA A 96 -3.59 -5.21 3.50
N CYS A 97 -2.69 -6.13 3.15
CA CYS A 97 -1.32 -6.10 3.66
C CYS A 97 -0.32 -6.53 2.58
N VAL A 98 0.82 -5.84 2.53
CA VAL A 98 2.03 -6.28 1.82
C VAL A 98 3.18 -6.38 2.82
N VAL A 99 4.01 -7.41 2.66
CA VAL A 99 5.15 -7.73 3.52
C VAL A 99 6.39 -7.82 2.65
N PHE A 100 7.49 -7.22 3.09
CA PHE A 100 8.78 -7.26 2.42
C PHE A 100 9.92 -7.22 3.46
N ARG A 101 11.12 -7.62 3.04
CA ARG A 101 12.31 -7.49 3.87
C ARG A 101 12.77 -6.04 3.93
N LYS A 102 13.24 -5.58 5.09
CA LYS A 102 13.73 -4.21 5.27
C LYS A 102 14.91 -3.85 4.38
N GLU A 103 15.82 -4.80 4.15
CA GLU A 103 16.94 -4.66 3.22
C GLU A 103 16.49 -4.36 1.77
N ALA A 104 15.27 -4.76 1.41
CA ALA A 104 14.65 -4.55 0.11
C ALA A 104 13.46 -3.56 0.19
N MET A 105 13.47 -2.65 1.18
CA MET A 105 12.40 -1.68 1.38
C MET A 105 12.19 -0.85 0.11
N PRO A 106 10.96 -0.77 -0.41
CA PRO A 106 10.68 0.01 -1.59
C PRO A 106 10.80 1.51 -1.30
N PRO A 107 11.09 2.35 -2.31
CA PRO A 107 11.01 3.80 -2.16
C PRO A 107 9.59 4.27 -1.82
N PHE A 108 8.56 3.53 -2.25
CA PHE A 108 7.17 3.83 -1.92
C PHE A 108 6.28 2.58 -1.99
N VAL A 109 5.13 2.65 -1.34
CA VAL A 109 4.00 1.75 -1.56
C VAL A 109 2.77 2.60 -1.83
N ALA A 110 2.04 2.26 -2.87
CA ALA A 110 0.78 2.92 -3.21
C ALA A 110 -0.40 1.95 -3.05
N PHE A 111 -1.56 2.49 -2.73
CA PHE A 111 -2.79 1.75 -2.51
C PHE A 111 -3.97 2.52 -3.07
N GLY A 112 -4.90 1.82 -3.73
CA GLY A 112 -6.10 2.41 -4.26
C GLY A 112 -7.21 1.40 -4.43
N VAL A 113 -8.34 1.90 -4.89
CA VAL A 113 -9.50 1.10 -5.30
C VAL A 113 -9.72 1.35 -6.78
N GLU A 114 -9.93 0.27 -7.53
CA GLU A 114 -10.34 0.36 -8.93
C GLU A 114 -11.82 0.68 -8.98
N GLU A 115 -12.18 1.79 -9.63
CA GLU A 115 -13.58 2.13 -9.81
C GLU A 115 -14.21 1.18 -10.83
N VAL A 116 -15.33 0.57 -10.45
CA VAL A 116 -16.16 -0.22 -11.37
C VAL A 116 -17.17 0.72 -12.00
N THR A 117 -16.68 1.64 -12.84
CA THR A 117 -17.53 2.46 -13.71
C THR A 117 -17.34 1.99 -15.16
N ASP A 118 -18.21 2.43 -16.08
CA ASP A 118 -18.23 2.05 -17.49
C ASP A 118 -16.93 2.37 -18.27
N HIS A 119 -15.95 3.01 -17.63
CA HIS A 119 -14.60 3.24 -18.13
C HIS A 119 -13.60 2.39 -17.34
N PRO A 120 -13.40 1.11 -17.71
CA PRO A 120 -12.50 0.21 -16.99
C PRO A 120 -11.05 0.75 -17.03
N GLY A 121 -10.43 0.89 -15.85
CA GLY A 121 -8.99 1.10 -15.73
C GLY A 121 -8.53 2.32 -14.92
N ALA A 122 -9.43 3.20 -14.48
CA ALA A 122 -9.05 4.29 -13.58
C ALA A 122 -8.98 3.80 -12.12
N CYS A 123 -7.77 3.79 -11.55
CA CYS A 123 -7.54 3.49 -10.14
C CYS A 123 -6.87 4.70 -9.48
N THR A 124 -7.63 5.43 -8.65
CA THR A 124 -7.08 6.52 -7.86
C THR A 124 -6.29 5.94 -6.69
N MET A 125 -4.98 6.20 -6.67
CA MET A 125 -4.05 5.67 -5.68
C MET A 125 -3.50 6.75 -4.75
N GLU A 126 -3.45 6.42 -3.46
CA GLU A 126 -2.75 7.15 -2.41
C GLU A 126 -1.41 6.43 -2.13
N ARG A 127 -0.34 7.14 -1.72
CA ARG A 127 0.96 6.50 -1.48
C ARG A 127 1.66 6.99 -0.22
N ILE A 128 2.44 6.09 0.38
CA ILE A 128 3.44 6.42 1.38
C ILE A 128 4.83 6.30 0.78
N THR A 129 5.74 7.17 1.18
CA THR A 129 7.15 7.16 0.75
C THR A 129 8.00 6.81 1.96
N PHE A 130 8.98 5.93 1.78
CA PHE A 130 9.93 5.59 2.83
C PHE A 130 11.17 6.48 2.67
N VAL A 131 11.55 7.15 3.75
CA VAL A 131 12.78 7.96 3.81
C VAL A 131 13.81 7.21 4.65
N LEU A 132 15.07 7.19 4.19
CA LEU A 132 16.15 6.60 4.96
C LEU A 132 16.48 7.53 6.15
N PRO A 133 16.89 6.99 7.32
CA PRO A 133 17.18 7.79 8.51
C PRO A 133 18.24 8.90 8.34
N GLY A 134 19.00 8.91 7.23
CA GLY A 134 20.00 9.94 6.91
C GLY A 134 19.53 10.99 5.89
N GLU A 135 18.34 10.85 5.30
CA GLU A 135 17.72 11.83 4.39
C GLU A 135 16.68 12.66 5.15
N GLU A 136 17.08 13.24 6.29
CA GLU A 136 16.23 14.13 7.05
C GLU A 136 15.97 15.42 6.24
N MET A 137 14.70 15.82 6.16
CA MET A 137 14.27 16.98 5.38
C MET A 137 14.91 18.25 5.98
N ARG A 138 15.91 18.82 5.30
CA ARG A 138 16.41 20.14 5.67
C ARG A 138 15.31 21.16 5.39
N PRO A 139 15.02 22.08 6.33
CA PRO A 139 14.12 23.18 6.05
C PRO A 139 14.63 23.95 4.82
N ALA A 140 13.72 24.39 3.96
CA ALA A 140 14.08 25.22 2.83
C ALA A 140 14.79 26.47 3.37
N GLU A 141 16.04 26.68 2.99
CA GLU A 141 16.70 27.95 3.27
C GLU A 141 15.91 29.03 2.52
N GLU A 142 15.23 29.89 3.28
CA GLU A 142 14.69 31.15 2.76
C GLU A 142 15.89 31.97 2.28
N GLY A 143 16.11 31.97 0.96
CA GLY A 143 17.03 32.89 0.32
C GLY A 143 16.64 34.33 0.66
N THR A 144 17.54 35.02 1.34
CA THR A 144 17.46 36.46 1.65
C THR A 144 17.58 37.30 0.38
#